data_AF-A0A3N7CY68-F1
#
_entry.id   AF-A0A3N7CY68-F1
#
_cell.length_a   1.000
_cell.length_b   1.000
_cell.length_c   1.000
_cell.angle_alpha   90.00
_cell.angle_beta   90.00
_cell.angle_gamma   90.00
#
_symmetry.space_group_name_H-M   'P 1'
#
loop_
_entity.id
_entity.type
_entity.pdbx_description
1 polymer ?
#
loop_
_entity_poly.entity_id
_entity_poly.type
_entity_poly.pdbx_seq_one_letter_code
_entity_poly.pdbx_strand_id
1 'polypeptide(L)'
;MTKKRYIAVFALALLSCNQRKAAEANTSFLYFDIKGYFGKEIVRLQKLNPTVQKTVSINGEAENKSTTITDWQKELAIFVNADINKTSWKGSFKIVQKNRADVYTSDNKKIPVKKIVVEKSDLKINKVEIIIDNKNILYRSQDTLTYFPDSLYQIKKQQKIRLLKLKKYLIIGKLK
;
A
#
# COMPACT_ATOMS: atom_id res chain seq x y z
N MET A 1 -78.85 -17.04 -18.54
CA MET A 1 -77.51 -17.57 -18.19
C MET A 1 -76.62 -17.48 -19.42
N THR A 2 -75.61 -16.62 -19.43
CA THR A 2 -74.21 -16.89 -19.87
C THR A 2 -73.40 -15.59 -19.75
N LYS A 3 -72.19 -15.73 -19.20
CA LYS A 3 -71.41 -14.72 -18.48
C LYS A 3 -70.56 -13.84 -19.42
N LYS A 4 -70.52 -12.53 -19.14
CA LYS A 4 -69.50 -11.59 -19.67
C LYS A 4 -68.12 -12.00 -19.17
N ARG A 5 -67.14 -12.15 -20.07
CA ARG A 5 -65.73 -12.37 -19.74
C ARG A 5 -64.97 -11.06 -19.94
N TYR A 6 -64.52 -10.46 -18.85
CA TYR A 6 -63.60 -9.33 -18.88
C TYR A 6 -62.18 -9.89 -19.04
N ILE A 7 -61.50 -9.51 -20.11
CA ILE A 7 -60.09 -9.82 -20.35
C ILE A 7 -59.28 -8.71 -19.69
N ALA A 8 -58.73 -9.00 -18.51
CA ALA A 8 -57.69 -8.19 -17.88
C ALA A 8 -56.33 -8.69 -18.40
N VAL A 9 -55.65 -7.89 -19.22
CA VAL A 9 -54.26 -8.17 -19.66
C VAL A 9 -53.34 -7.12 -19.07
N PHE A 10 -52.81 -7.52 -17.91
CA PHE A 10 -51.42 -7.47 -17.48
C PHE A 10 -50.53 -6.35 -18.06
N ALA A 11 -50.33 -5.31 -17.25
CA ALA A 11 -49.19 -4.41 -17.33
C ALA A 11 -47.92 -5.18 -16.92
N LEU A 12 -47.01 -5.42 -17.87
CA LEU A 12 -45.67 -5.92 -17.57
C LEU A 12 -44.65 -4.78 -17.71
N ALA A 13 -44.16 -4.34 -16.56
CA ALA A 13 -43.10 -3.36 -16.43
C ALA A 13 -41.77 -3.92 -16.97
N LEU A 14 -41.17 -3.24 -17.94
CA LEU A 14 -39.76 -3.42 -18.30
C LEU A 14 -38.93 -2.33 -17.60
N LEU A 15 -38.69 -2.51 -16.30
CA LEU A 15 -37.59 -1.85 -15.61
C LEU A 15 -36.29 -2.57 -15.99
N SER A 16 -35.70 -2.20 -17.13
CA SER A 16 -34.34 -2.61 -17.48
C SER A 16 -33.35 -1.81 -16.62
N CYS A 17 -33.13 -2.29 -15.40
CA CYS A 17 -32.06 -1.82 -14.55
C CYS A 17 -30.75 -2.42 -15.10
N ASN A 18 -30.08 -1.67 -15.98
CA ASN A 18 -28.77 -2.05 -16.47
C ASN A 18 -27.75 -1.76 -15.36
N GLN A 19 -27.71 -2.63 -14.34
CA GLN A 19 -26.56 -2.74 -13.45
C GLN A 19 -25.39 -3.25 -14.30
N ARG A 20 -24.74 -2.31 -14.99
CA ARG A 20 -23.35 -2.46 -15.41
C ARG A 20 -22.55 -2.58 -14.13
N LYS A 21 -22.45 -3.81 -13.60
CA LYS A 21 -21.30 -4.20 -12.80
C LYS A 21 -20.10 -3.83 -13.64
N ALA A 22 -19.42 -2.75 -13.24
CA ALA A 22 -18.09 -2.48 -13.73
C ALA A 22 -17.34 -3.79 -13.56
N ALA A 23 -16.93 -4.38 -14.68
CA ALA A 23 -16.10 -5.56 -14.66
C ALA A 23 -14.89 -5.20 -13.80
N GLU A 24 -14.85 -5.73 -12.58
CA GLU A 24 -13.63 -5.75 -11.79
C GLU A 24 -12.61 -6.43 -12.69
N ALA A 25 -11.66 -5.65 -13.19
CA ALA A 25 -10.50 -6.17 -13.88
C ALA A 25 -9.76 -7.03 -12.86
N ASN A 26 -10.14 -8.30 -12.77
CA ASN A 26 -9.46 -9.33 -12.01
C ASN A 26 -8.16 -9.68 -12.76
N THR A 27 -7.24 -8.74 -12.81
CA THR A 27 -5.82 -9.08 -12.87
C THR A 27 -5.48 -9.61 -11.48
N SER A 28 -5.70 -10.91 -11.26
CA SER A 28 -5.25 -11.60 -10.06
C SER A 28 -3.73 -11.49 -10.00
N PHE A 29 -3.22 -10.51 -9.24
CA PHE A 29 -1.80 -10.39 -8.96
C PHE A 29 -1.36 -11.61 -8.14
N LEU A 30 -0.18 -12.14 -8.46
CA LEU A 30 0.42 -13.26 -7.72
C LEU A 30 0.75 -12.86 -6.27
N TYR A 31 1.08 -11.60 -6.07
CA TYR A 31 1.41 -11.03 -4.77
C TYR A 31 0.46 -9.90 -4.41
N PHE A 32 0.48 -9.49 -3.14
CA PHE A 32 -0.29 -8.34 -2.68
C PHE A 32 -0.02 -7.10 -3.54
N ASP A 33 -1.10 -6.41 -3.94
CA ASP A 33 -1.04 -5.21 -4.78
C ASP A 33 -0.61 -3.98 -3.97
N ILE A 34 0.70 -3.87 -3.71
CA ILE A 34 1.30 -2.73 -3.00
C ILE A 34 0.98 -1.42 -3.71
N LYS A 35 1.16 -1.38 -5.04
CA LYS A 35 0.97 -0.17 -5.83
C LYS A 35 -0.49 0.30 -5.77
N GLY A 36 -1.46 -0.59 -5.99
CA GLY A 36 -2.87 -0.26 -5.93
C GLY A 36 -3.34 0.08 -4.51
N TYR A 37 -2.82 -0.61 -3.49
CA TYR A 37 -3.12 -0.29 -2.10
C TYR A 37 -2.68 1.13 -1.72
N PHE A 38 -1.40 1.48 -1.93
CA PHE A 38 -0.92 2.82 -1.61
C PHE A 38 -1.51 3.89 -2.53
N GLY A 39 -1.88 3.55 -3.76
CA GLY A 39 -2.66 4.44 -4.63
C GLY A 39 -4.00 4.84 -4.01
N LYS A 40 -4.73 3.88 -3.42
CA LYS A 40 -5.98 4.15 -2.68
C LYS A 40 -5.73 4.99 -1.43
N GLU A 41 -4.66 4.69 -0.69
CA GLU A 41 -4.32 5.44 0.53
C GLU A 41 -3.91 6.89 0.24
N ILE A 42 -3.20 7.14 -0.87
CA ILE A 42 -2.87 8.50 -1.33
C ILE A 42 -4.15 9.30 -1.59
N VAL A 43 -5.10 8.74 -2.34
CA VAL A 43 -6.40 9.39 -2.61
C VAL A 43 -7.18 9.61 -1.31
N ARG A 44 -7.20 8.61 -0.41
CA ARG A 44 -7.87 8.71 0.89
C ARG A 44 -7.29 9.84 1.74
N LEU A 45 -5.97 9.94 1.84
CA LEU A 45 -5.28 10.93 2.66
C LEU A 45 -5.36 12.34 2.06
N GLN A 46 -5.35 12.47 0.73
CA GLN A 46 -5.63 13.74 0.05
C GLN A 46 -7.04 14.25 0.38
N LYS A 47 -8.04 13.36 0.35
CA LYS A 47 -9.43 13.71 0.69
C LYS A 47 -9.60 14.03 2.18
N LEU A 48 -8.98 13.24 3.05
CA LEU A 48 -9.04 13.45 4.50
C LEU A 48 -8.32 14.74 4.92
N ASN A 49 -7.27 15.11 4.18
CA ASN A 49 -6.42 16.28 4.43
C ASN A 49 -5.99 16.43 5.91
N PRO A 50 -5.45 15.37 6.55
CA PRO A 50 -5.20 15.38 7.98
C PRO A 50 -4.02 16.32 8.33
N THR A 51 -4.03 16.80 9.57
CA THR A 51 -2.82 17.43 10.13
C THR A 51 -1.83 16.32 10.47
N VAL A 52 -0.56 16.49 10.08
CA VAL A 52 0.50 15.51 10.31
C VAL A 52 1.53 16.09 11.26
N GLN A 53 1.81 15.38 12.36
CA GLN A 53 3.02 15.63 13.15
C GLN A 53 4.18 14.89 12.50
N LYS A 54 5.00 15.64 11.77
CA LYS A 54 6.14 15.11 11.03
C LYS A 54 7.42 15.24 11.85
N THR A 55 8.11 14.13 12.04
CA THR A 55 9.45 14.06 12.63
C THR A 55 10.44 13.63 11.54
N VAL A 56 11.52 14.37 11.38
CA VAL A 56 12.64 13.99 10.53
C VAL A 56 13.90 13.99 11.39
N SER A 57 14.67 12.91 11.35
CA SER A 57 15.92 12.80 12.08
C SER A 57 17.05 12.29 11.20
N ILE A 58 18.24 12.88 11.40
CA ILE A 58 19.50 12.47 10.80
C ILE A 58 20.47 12.21 11.94
N ASN A 59 20.99 10.98 12.02
CA ASN A 59 21.94 10.54 13.05
C ASN A 59 21.49 10.80 14.50
N GLY A 60 20.18 10.84 14.75
CA GLY A 60 19.60 11.05 16.08
C GLY A 60 19.20 12.51 16.36
N GLU A 61 19.72 13.47 15.61
CA GLU A 61 19.27 14.86 15.66
C GLU A 61 17.93 14.94 14.94
N ALA A 62 16.90 15.51 15.58
CA ALA A 62 15.52 15.45 15.10
C ALA A 62 14.87 16.83 15.04
N GLU A 63 14.12 17.06 13.96
CA GLU A 63 13.22 18.20 13.79
C GLU A 63 11.78 17.69 13.79
N ASN A 64 10.88 18.42 14.45
CA ASN A 64 9.46 18.12 14.52
C ASN A 64 8.66 19.30 13.99
N LYS A 65 7.68 19.04 13.13
CA LYS A 65 6.80 20.06 12.57
C LYS A 65 5.38 19.53 12.40
N SER A 66 4.41 20.33 12.83
CA SER A 66 3.01 20.14 12.47
C SER A 66 2.77 20.71 11.08
N THR A 67 2.26 19.90 10.14
CA THR A 67 2.07 20.35 8.75
C THR A 67 0.93 19.60 8.08
N THR A 68 0.40 20.19 7.01
CA THR A 68 -0.52 19.52 6.09
C THR A 68 0.27 19.10 4.86
N ILE A 69 0.17 17.83 4.49
CA ILE A 69 0.88 17.29 3.33
C ILE A 69 0.04 17.52 2.09
N THR A 70 0.54 18.38 1.19
CA THR A 70 -0.16 18.76 -0.04
C THR A 70 0.04 17.73 -1.16
N ASP A 71 1.17 17.03 -1.16
CA ASP A 71 1.52 16.03 -2.17
C ASP A 71 1.79 14.66 -1.50
N TRP A 72 0.70 13.94 -1.23
CA TRP A 72 0.76 12.57 -0.71
C TRP A 72 1.36 11.57 -1.70
N GLN A 73 1.28 11.86 -3.00
CA GLN A 73 1.91 11.02 -4.04
C GLN A 73 3.41 11.00 -3.85
N LYS A 74 4.03 12.17 -3.64
CA LYS A 74 5.46 12.29 -3.33
C LYS A 74 5.79 11.72 -1.94
N GLU A 75 4.96 11.98 -0.93
CA GLU A 75 5.25 11.53 0.43
C GLU A 75 5.25 9.99 0.56
N LEU A 76 4.30 9.30 -0.09
CA LEU A 76 4.17 7.83 -0.04
C LEU A 76 4.84 7.11 -1.21
N ALA A 77 5.53 7.83 -2.10
CA ALA A 77 6.18 7.27 -3.29
C ALA A 77 7.12 6.09 -2.98
N ILE A 78 7.83 6.12 -1.84
CA ILE A 78 8.75 5.04 -1.47
C ILE A 78 8.03 3.70 -1.22
N PHE A 79 6.80 3.75 -0.71
CA PHE A 79 5.97 2.56 -0.53
C PHE A 79 5.44 2.05 -1.86
N VAL A 80 4.98 2.95 -2.73
CA VAL A 80 4.53 2.61 -4.09
C VAL A 80 5.66 1.96 -4.91
N ASN A 81 6.87 2.50 -4.81
CA ASN A 81 8.05 2.00 -5.53
C ASN A 81 8.56 0.64 -5.03
N ALA A 82 8.10 0.20 -3.85
CA ALA A 82 8.39 -1.11 -3.29
C ALA A 82 7.45 -2.21 -3.81
N ASP A 83 6.66 -1.93 -4.86
CA ASP A 83 5.82 -2.94 -5.50
C ASP A 83 6.64 -4.15 -5.96
N ILE A 84 6.11 -5.33 -5.65
CA ILE A 84 6.74 -6.63 -5.91
C ILE A 84 6.16 -7.34 -7.14
N ASN A 85 5.08 -6.82 -7.72
CA ASN A 85 4.44 -7.39 -8.91
C ASN A 85 5.11 -6.98 -10.24
N LYS A 86 6.41 -6.66 -10.22
CA LYS A 86 7.19 -6.38 -11.43
C LYS A 86 7.33 -7.66 -12.26
N THR A 87 7.21 -7.54 -13.58
CA THR A 87 7.29 -8.68 -14.53
C THR A 87 8.54 -9.54 -14.30
N SER A 88 9.69 -8.90 -14.08
CA SER A 88 10.98 -9.59 -13.86
C SER A 88 11.12 -10.26 -12.48
N TRP A 89 10.17 -10.05 -11.56
CA TRP A 89 10.17 -10.60 -10.20
C TRP A 89 9.08 -11.65 -9.98
N LYS A 90 8.27 -11.94 -11.02
CA LYS A 90 7.23 -12.98 -10.95
C LYS A 90 7.84 -14.31 -10.51
N GLY A 91 7.25 -14.95 -9.50
CA GLY A 91 7.75 -16.20 -8.92
C GLY A 91 8.96 -16.06 -7.98
N SER A 92 9.49 -14.85 -7.77
CA SER A 92 10.71 -14.64 -6.96
C SER A 92 10.46 -14.44 -5.46
N PHE A 93 9.22 -14.52 -5.01
CA PHE A 93 8.85 -14.40 -3.60
C PHE A 93 8.16 -15.67 -3.09
N LYS A 94 8.63 -16.17 -1.95
CA LYS A 94 7.93 -17.15 -1.13
C LYS A 94 6.79 -16.47 -0.39
N ILE A 95 5.62 -17.10 -0.38
CA ILE A 95 4.41 -16.63 0.28
C ILE A 95 4.17 -17.49 1.53
N VAL A 96 3.94 -16.85 2.67
CA VAL A 96 3.47 -17.49 3.90
C VAL A 96 2.23 -16.73 4.37
N GLN A 97 1.06 -17.38 4.26
CA GLN A 97 -0.20 -16.84 4.74
C GLN A 97 -0.48 -17.36 6.14
N LYS A 98 -0.84 -16.45 7.05
CA LYS A 98 -1.32 -16.73 8.40
C LYS A 98 -2.66 -16.03 8.57
N ASN A 99 -3.46 -16.47 9.56
CA ASN A 99 -4.82 -15.96 9.80
C ASN A 99 -4.93 -14.41 9.82
N ARG A 100 -3.89 -13.68 10.22
CA ARG A 100 -3.87 -12.22 10.32
C ARG A 100 -2.73 -11.54 9.56
N ALA A 101 -1.95 -12.28 8.77
CA ALA A 101 -0.82 -11.70 8.06
C ALA A 101 -0.43 -12.50 6.82
N ASP A 102 -0.18 -11.79 5.72
CA ASP A 102 0.47 -12.34 4.53
C ASP A 102 1.93 -11.89 4.50
N VAL A 103 2.86 -12.83 4.37
CA VAL A 103 4.30 -12.57 4.37
C VAL A 103 4.90 -12.99 3.03
N TYR A 104 5.57 -12.06 2.36
CA TYR A 104 6.29 -12.26 1.10
C TYR A 104 7.78 -12.11 1.37
N THR A 105 8.60 -13.10 1.02
CA THR A 105 10.06 -13.06 1.24
C THR A 105 10.81 -13.41 -0.04
N SER A 106 11.87 -12.68 -0.36
CA SER A 106 12.80 -13.01 -1.45
C SER A 106 14.23 -13.06 -0.96
N ASP A 107 14.95 -14.13 -1.31
CA ASP A 107 16.39 -14.30 -1.13
C ASP A 107 17.19 -13.90 -2.38
N ASN A 108 16.51 -13.56 -3.48
CA ASN A 108 17.14 -13.18 -4.73
C ASN A 108 18.01 -11.91 -4.54
N LYS A 109 19.32 -12.05 -4.77
CA LYS A 109 20.30 -10.96 -4.59
C LYS A 109 20.03 -9.74 -5.47
N LYS A 110 19.36 -9.91 -6.62
CA LYS A 110 19.05 -8.83 -7.58
C LYS A 110 17.78 -8.06 -7.22
N ILE A 111 16.95 -8.56 -6.30
CA ILE A 111 15.69 -7.92 -5.89
C ILE A 111 15.92 -7.14 -4.60
N PRO A 112 15.73 -5.81 -4.57
CA PRO A 112 15.93 -5.01 -3.36
C PRO A 112 14.93 -5.29 -2.25
N VAL A 113 13.66 -5.51 -2.60
CA VAL A 113 12.59 -5.77 -1.62
C VAL A 113 12.76 -7.19 -1.09
N LYS A 114 13.15 -7.33 0.17
CA LYS A 114 13.46 -8.62 0.79
C LYS A 114 12.29 -9.23 1.52
N LYS A 115 11.44 -8.39 2.12
CA LYS A 115 10.28 -8.84 2.89
C LYS A 115 9.16 -7.82 2.79
N ILE A 116 7.94 -8.32 2.66
CA ILE A 116 6.71 -7.56 2.90
C ILE A 116 5.87 -8.35 3.89
N VAL A 117 5.35 -7.65 4.91
CA VAL A 117 4.34 -8.16 5.83
C VAL A 117 3.11 -7.29 5.69
N VAL A 118 1.99 -7.91 5.32
CA VAL A 118 0.68 -7.25 5.29
C VAL A 118 -0.14 -7.86 6.40
N GLU A 119 -0.30 -7.12 7.49
CA GLU A 119 -1.16 -7.52 8.60
C GLU A 119 -2.60 -7.05 8.31
N LYS A 120 -3.56 -7.90 8.67
CA LYS A 120 -4.99 -7.67 8.42
C LYS A 120 -5.82 -8.14 9.61
N SER A 121 -6.85 -7.37 9.92
CA SER A 121 -7.96 -7.79 10.78
C SER A 121 -9.21 -7.81 9.91
N ASP A 122 -9.87 -8.97 9.86
CA ASP A 122 -10.99 -9.23 8.96
C ASP A 122 -10.63 -8.93 7.49
N LEU A 123 -11.27 -7.92 6.90
CA LEU A 123 -11.04 -7.47 5.53
C LEU A 123 -10.21 -6.16 5.44
N LYS A 124 -9.74 -5.65 6.58
CA LYS A 124 -9.02 -4.36 6.66
C LYS A 124 -7.54 -4.57 6.95
N ILE A 125 -6.69 -3.92 6.16
CA ILE A 125 -5.25 -3.86 6.41
C ILE A 125 -5.03 -2.93 7.60
N ASN A 126 -4.31 -3.40 8.61
CA ASN A 126 -3.96 -2.63 9.80
C ASN A 126 -2.49 -2.19 9.79
N LYS A 127 -1.61 -2.93 9.11
CA LYS A 127 -0.19 -2.58 9.00
C LYS A 127 0.42 -3.16 7.72
N VAL A 128 1.26 -2.35 7.06
CA VAL A 128 2.18 -2.82 6.02
C VAL A 128 3.60 -2.53 6.47
N GLU A 129 4.45 -3.56 6.45
CA GLU A 129 5.88 -3.43 6.73
C GLU A 129 6.70 -3.95 5.55
N ILE A 130 7.69 -3.18 5.12
CA ILE A 130 8.54 -3.50 3.96
C ILE A 130 10.01 -3.38 4.37
N ILE A 131 10.77 -4.43 4.09
CA ILE A 131 12.23 -4.46 4.29
C ILE A 131 12.91 -4.42 2.92
N ILE A 132 13.78 -3.43 2.73
CA ILE A 132 14.53 -3.22 1.49
C ILE A 132 16.02 -3.27 1.82
N ASP A 133 16.78 -4.10 1.10
CA ASP A 133 18.24 -4.13 1.16
C ASP A 133 18.82 -3.90 -0.24
N ASN A 134 19.53 -2.80 -0.40
CA ASN A 134 20.23 -2.43 -1.62
C ASN A 134 21.73 -2.44 -1.37
N LYS A 135 22.48 -3.14 -2.22
CA LYS A 135 23.95 -3.18 -2.13
C LYS A 135 24.58 -3.17 -3.51
N ASN A 136 25.52 -2.26 -3.71
CA ASN A 136 26.47 -2.29 -4.82
C ASN A 136 27.86 -1.87 -4.33
N ILE A 137 28.82 -1.71 -5.25
CA ILE A 137 30.21 -1.37 -4.92
C ILE A 137 30.38 0.03 -4.30
N LEU A 138 29.47 0.95 -4.59
CA LEU A 138 29.54 2.35 -4.15
C LEU A 138 28.75 2.59 -2.86
N TYR A 139 27.65 1.86 -2.63
CA TYR A 139 26.82 2.06 -1.45
C TYR A 139 26.06 0.81 -1.00
N ARG A 140 25.66 0.82 0.29
CA ARG A 140 24.69 -0.10 0.89
C ARG A 140 23.59 0.70 1.58
N SER A 141 22.35 0.25 1.44
CA SER A 141 21.17 0.81 2.12
C SER A 141 20.34 -0.32 2.73
N GLN A 142 19.89 -0.12 3.96
CA GLN A 142 18.91 -0.97 4.63
C GLN A 142 17.76 -0.10 5.11
N ASP A 143 16.58 -0.33 4.54
CA ASP A 143 15.42 0.51 4.75
C ASP A 143 14.29 -0.35 5.33
N THR A 144 13.60 0.17 6.35
CA THR A 144 12.37 -0.40 6.91
C THR A 144 11.27 0.64 6.77
N LEU A 145 10.26 0.31 5.99
CA LEU A 145 9.07 1.13 5.80
C LEU A 145 7.95 0.52 6.63
N THR A 146 7.23 1.34 7.38
CA THR A 146 6.08 0.90 8.19
C THR A 146 4.92 1.84 7.95
N TYR A 147 3.74 1.29 7.69
CA TYR A 147 2.52 2.05 7.46
C TYR A 147 1.38 1.49 8.31
N PHE A 148 0.74 2.35 9.09
CA PHE A 148 -0.49 2.11 9.83
C PHE A 148 -1.55 3.08 9.28
N PRO A 149 -2.58 2.58 8.58
CA PRO A 149 -3.54 3.42 7.84
C PRO A 149 -4.28 4.44 8.70
N ASP A 150 -4.48 4.12 9.96
CA ASP A 150 -5.20 4.93 10.94
C ASP A 150 -4.31 5.90 11.71
N SER A 151 -2.99 5.70 11.72
CA SER A 151 -2.13 6.31 12.73
C SER A 151 -0.88 6.97 12.15
N LEU A 152 -0.05 6.26 11.37
CA LEU A 152 1.25 6.80 10.98
C LEU A 152 1.88 6.12 9.77
N TYR A 153 2.84 6.80 9.17
CA TYR A 153 3.86 6.18 8.33
C TYR A 153 5.26 6.45 8.91
N GLN A 154 6.18 5.52 8.68
CA GLN A 154 7.56 5.58 9.14
C GLN A 154 8.52 5.06 8.08
N ILE A 155 9.65 5.74 7.91
CA ILE A 155 10.77 5.35 7.06
C ILE A 155 12.02 5.37 7.94
N LYS A 156 12.58 4.19 8.21
CA LYS A 156 13.89 4.02 8.82
C LYS A 156 14.88 3.66 7.73
N LYS A 157 16.00 4.37 7.63
CA LYS A 157 17.01 4.13 6.60
C LYS A 157 18.41 4.21 7.17
N GLN A 158 19.24 3.23 6.83
CA GLN A 158 20.66 3.21 7.14
C GLN A 158 21.43 3.17 5.83
N GLN A 159 22.30 4.15 5.60
CA GLN A 159 23.03 4.29 4.36
C GLN A 159 24.54 4.38 4.61
N LYS A 160 25.30 3.49 3.98
CA LYS A 160 26.76 3.49 3.97
C LYS A 160 27.23 3.67 2.53
N ILE A 161 27.76 4.86 2.24
CA ILE A 161 28.49 5.13 0.99
C ILE A 161 29.97 4.81 1.25
N ARG A 162 30.67 4.28 0.24
CA ARG A 162 32.11 4.00 0.31
C ARG A 162 32.86 5.27 0.75
N LEU A 163 33.84 5.12 1.65
CA LEU A 163 34.63 6.21 2.24
C LEU A 163 33.89 7.20 3.16
N LEU A 164 32.56 7.21 3.20
CA LEU A 164 31.79 8.11 4.07
C LEU A 164 31.33 7.42 5.34
N LYS A 165 31.04 8.19 6.40
CA LYS A 165 30.43 7.66 7.62
C LYS A 165 29.01 7.14 7.33
N LEU A 166 28.59 6.13 8.10
CA LEU A 166 27.21 5.63 8.06
C LEU A 166 26.27 6.77 8.43
N LYS A 167 25.20 6.96 7.65
CA LYS A 167 24.11 7.88 7.98
C LYS A 167 22.86 7.10 8.33
N LYS A 168 22.17 7.51 9.39
CA LYS A 168 20.88 6.96 9.80
C LYS A 168 19.83 8.04 9.64
N TYR A 169 18.71 7.69 9.01
CA TYR A 169 17.58 8.57 8.80
C TYR A 169 16.34 7.95 9.42
N LEU A 170 15.50 8.78 10.02
CA LEU A 170 14.17 8.42 10.49
C LEU A 170 13.20 9.50 10.03
N ILE A 171 12.14 9.10 9.35
CA ILE A 171 11.01 9.96 9.01
C ILE A 171 9.78 9.30 9.61
N ILE A 172 8.99 10.06 10.36
CA ILE A 172 7.70 9.63 10.90
C ILE A 172 6.69 10.72 10.56
N GLY A 173 5.53 10.36 10.02
CA GLY A 173 4.36 11.24 9.99
C GLY A 173 3.23 10.59 10.76
N LYS A 174 2.85 11.18 11.89
CA LYS A 174 1.68 10.76 12.69
C LYS A 174 0.46 11.57 12.25
N LEU A 175 -0.59 10.88 11.84
CA LEU A 175 -1.86 11.47 11.46
C LEU A 175 -2.58 11.94 12.73
N LYS A 176 -3.17 13.14 12.68
CA LYS A 176 -4.05 13.69 13.73
C LYS A 176 -5.47 13.81 13.22
#